data_AF-J6I450-F1
#
_entry.id   AF-J6I450-F1
#
_cell.length_a   1.000
_cell.length_b   1.000
_cell.length_c   1.000
_cell.angle_alpha   90.00
_cell.angle_beta   90.00
_cell.angle_gamma   90.00
#
_symmetry.space_group_name_H-M   'P 1'
#
loop_
_entity.id
_entity.type
_entity.pdbx_description
1 polymer ?
#
loop_
_entity_poly.entity_id
_entity_poly.type
_entity_poly.pdbx_seq_one_letter_code
_entity_poly.pdbx_strand_id
1 'polypeptide(L)'
;MLNTLLLIALGLLTALFILQMRRSLKRSTLVNSLINEYIDRPNDPALIDTIYAYCTSDWRLRRIMKRYGGTRADIETLFQKLLVWANFKKGRRFVPISAFFFAGSLAYLLRNKDAEPKKLAMRMMNFFHI
;
A
#
# COMPACT_ATOMS: atom_id res chain seq x y z
N MET A 1 21.24 -16.94 34.50
CA MET A 1 20.96 -15.59 33.94
C MET A 1 20.83 -15.58 32.42
N LEU A 2 21.61 -16.37 31.67
CA LEU A 2 21.48 -16.46 30.21
C LEU A 2 20.09 -16.98 29.77
N ASN A 3 19.58 -18.04 30.40
CA ASN A 3 18.28 -18.61 30.04
C ASN A 3 17.11 -17.64 30.30
N THR A 4 17.16 -16.86 31.37
CA THR A 4 16.15 -15.83 31.65
C THR A 4 16.19 -14.70 30.62
N LEU A 5 17.39 -14.24 30.22
CA LEU A 5 17.54 -13.25 29.15
C LEU A 5 17.00 -13.77 27.80
N LEU A 6 17.29 -15.03 27.45
CA LEU A 6 16.79 -15.65 26.23
C LEU A 6 15.27 -15.78 26.23
N LEU A 7 14.65 -16.12 27.36
CA LEU A 7 13.19 -16.18 27.50
C LEU A 7 12.54 -14.80 27.34
N ILE A 8 13.14 -13.75 27.92
CA ILE A 8 12.66 -12.37 27.75
C ILE A 8 12.78 -11.94 26.28
N ALA A 9 13.92 -12.21 25.64
CA ALA A 9 14.13 -11.89 24.23
C ALA A 9 13.13 -12.62 23.33
N LEU A 10 12.87 -13.90 23.59
CA LEU A 10 11.87 -14.68 22.87
C LEU A 10 10.47 -14.06 23.04
N GLY A 11 10.07 -13.74 24.27
CA GLY A 11 8.79 -13.09 24.55
C GLY A 11 8.62 -11.76 23.79
N LEU A 12 9.66 -10.92 23.76
CA LEU A 12 9.66 -9.67 23.01
C LEU A 12 9.53 -9.90 21.50
N LEU A 13 10.27 -10.87 20.94
CA LEU A 13 10.19 -11.21 19.52
C LEU A 13 8.80 -11.74 19.14
N THR A 14 8.20 -12.59 19.98
CA THR A 14 6.84 -13.08 19.77
C THR A 14 5.81 -11.95 19.81
N ALA A 15 5.92 -11.03 20.78
CA ALA A 15 5.04 -9.87 20.86
C ALA A 15 5.18 -8.96 19.62
N LEU A 16 6.42 -8.69 19.19
CA LEU A 16 6.68 -7.92 17.97
C LEU A 16 6.10 -8.61 16.72
N PHE A 17 6.25 -9.94 16.62
CA PHE A 17 5.68 -10.71 15.53
C PHE A 17 4.15 -10.61 15.49
N ILE A 18 3.47 -10.82 16.62
CA ILE A 18 2.01 -10.71 16.72
C ILE A 18 1.55 -9.30 16.34
N LEU A 19 2.22 -8.25 16.83
CA LEU A 19 1.91 -6.86 16.49
C LEU A 19 2.05 -6.60 14.99
N GLN A 20 3.13 -7.09 14.35
CA GLN A 20 3.31 -6.96 12.91
C GLN A 20 2.27 -7.73 12.12
N MET A 21 1.91 -8.95 12.57
CA MET A 21 0.89 -9.77 11.93
C MET A 21 -0.48 -9.10 11.98
N ARG A 22 -0.90 -8.58 13.15
CA ARG A 22 -2.15 -7.84 13.31
C ARG A 22 -2.21 -6.61 12.38
N ARG A 23 -1.12 -5.86 12.27
CA ARG A 23 -1.03 -4.72 11.33
C ARG A 23 -1.15 -5.17 9.87
N SER A 24 -0.47 -6.25 9.49
CA SER A 24 -0.53 -6.80 8.14
C SER A 24 -1.94 -7.26 7.78
N LEU A 25 -2.62 -7.96 8.70
CA LEU A 25 -4.00 -8.41 8.52
C LEU A 25 -4.97 -7.24 8.41
N LYS A 26 -4.89 -6.24 9.31
CA LYS A 26 -5.74 -5.05 9.25
C LYS A 26 -5.62 -4.33 7.89
N ARG A 27 -4.40 -4.14 7.40
CA ARG A 27 -4.15 -3.58 6.07
C ARG A 27 -4.76 -4.46 4.97
N SER A 28 -4.54 -5.77 5.02
CA SER A 28 -5.08 -6.70 4.02
C SER A 28 -6.61 -6.66 3.96
N THR A 29 -7.27 -6.63 5.12
CA THR A 29 -8.73 -6.49 5.22
C THR A 29 -9.20 -5.16 4.64
N LEU A 30 -8.55 -4.05 4.98
CA LEU A 30 -8.89 -2.73 4.44
C LEU A 30 -8.71 -2.65 2.91
N VAL A 31 -7.58 -3.14 2.40
CA VAL A 31 -7.34 -3.17 0.95
C VAL A 31 -8.42 -4.01 0.27
N ASN A 32 -8.73 -5.19 0.81
CA ASN A 32 -9.75 -6.05 0.24
C ASN A 32 -11.16 -5.43 0.31
N SER A 33 -11.50 -4.71 1.38
CA SER A 33 -12.79 -4.00 1.47
C SER A 33 -12.87 -2.88 0.42
N LEU A 34 -11.83 -2.06 0.29
CA LEU A 34 -11.76 -1.01 -0.73
C LEU A 34 -11.84 -1.56 -2.14
N ILE A 35 -11.17 -2.69 -2.42
CA ILE A 35 -11.27 -3.35 -3.73
C ILE A 35 -12.70 -3.80 -4.00
N ASN A 36 -13.35 -4.45 -3.04
CA ASN A 36 -14.72 -4.93 -3.26
C ASN A 36 -15.73 -3.78 -3.38
N GLU A 37 -15.50 -2.66 -2.72
CA GLU A 37 -16.42 -1.52 -2.73
C GLU A 37 -16.28 -0.65 -3.99
N TYR A 38 -15.04 -0.46 -4.47
CA TYR A 38 -14.72 0.53 -5.49
C TYR A 38 -14.27 -0.04 -6.84
N ILE A 39 -14.14 -1.35 -7.00
CA ILE A 39 -13.71 -1.93 -8.29
C ILE A 39 -14.64 -1.55 -9.45
N ASP A 40 -15.94 -1.52 -9.22
CA ASP A 40 -16.95 -1.17 -10.24
C ASP A 40 -17.19 0.35 -10.35
N ARG A 41 -16.61 1.14 -9.44
CA ARG A 41 -16.73 2.60 -9.38
C ARG A 41 -15.37 3.25 -9.05
N PRO A 42 -14.37 3.05 -9.91
CA PRO A 42 -12.99 3.47 -9.64
C PRO A 42 -12.81 5.00 -9.64
N ASN A 43 -13.75 5.75 -10.23
CA ASN A 43 -13.70 7.21 -10.30
C ASN A 43 -14.31 7.91 -9.08
N ASP A 44 -14.72 7.16 -8.06
CA ASP A 44 -15.28 7.75 -6.85
C ASP A 44 -14.16 8.51 -6.07
N PRO A 45 -14.30 9.83 -5.85
CA PRO A 45 -13.29 10.61 -5.14
C PRO A 45 -13.07 10.12 -3.70
N ALA A 46 -14.08 9.49 -3.08
CA ALA A 46 -13.98 8.96 -1.71
C ALA A 46 -12.91 7.86 -1.58
N LEU A 47 -12.65 7.10 -2.66
CA LEU A 47 -11.57 6.11 -2.70
C LEU A 47 -10.21 6.79 -2.52
N ILE A 48 -9.96 7.86 -3.28
CA ILE A 48 -8.70 8.61 -3.24
C ILE A 48 -8.49 9.22 -1.86
N ASP A 49 -9.55 9.79 -1.27
CA ASP A 49 -9.51 10.34 0.08
C ASP A 49 -9.15 9.27 1.11
N THR A 50 -9.73 8.09 0.99
CA THR A 50 -9.45 6.96 1.89
C THR A 50 -8.01 6.46 1.75
N ILE A 51 -7.51 6.33 0.51
CA ILE A 51 -6.12 5.95 0.23
C ILE A 51 -5.16 7.00 0.83
N TYR A 52 -5.42 8.28 0.58
CA TYR A 52 -4.59 9.37 1.08
C TYR A 52 -4.58 9.44 2.61
N ALA A 53 -5.74 9.30 3.25
CA ALA A 53 -5.88 9.24 4.70
C ALA A 53 -5.10 8.06 5.31
N TYR A 54 -5.12 6.88 4.66
CA TYR A 54 -4.32 5.75 5.11
C TYR A 54 -2.80 6.01 4.96
N CYS A 55 -2.38 6.52 3.81
CA CYS A 55 -0.97 6.86 3.55
C CYS A 55 -0.41 7.90 4.51
N THR A 56 -1.25 8.81 5.02
CA THR A 56 -0.84 9.86 5.97
C THR A 56 -0.95 9.42 7.43
N SER A 57 -1.80 8.44 7.76
CA SER A 57 -1.94 7.90 9.12
C SER A 57 -0.91 6.82 9.46
N ASP A 58 -0.57 5.93 8.52
CA ASP A 58 0.44 4.90 8.77
C ASP A 58 1.84 5.52 8.84
N TRP A 59 2.57 5.29 9.94
CA TRP A 59 3.86 5.93 10.20
C TRP A 59 4.92 5.66 9.10
N ARG A 60 4.89 4.47 8.47
CA ARG A 60 5.87 4.08 7.46
C ARG A 60 5.51 4.72 6.12
N LEU A 61 4.24 4.69 5.74
CA LEU A 61 3.76 5.35 4.52
C LEU A 61 3.86 6.87 4.65
N ARG A 62 3.52 7.44 5.80
CA ARG A 62 3.63 8.88 6.09
C ARG A 62 5.05 9.40 5.90
N ARG A 63 6.05 8.62 6.32
CA ARG A 63 7.47 8.96 6.11
C ARG A 63 7.80 9.00 4.62
N ILE A 64 7.25 8.09 3.83
CA ILE A 64 7.45 8.03 2.38
C ILE A 64 6.73 9.20 1.69
N MET A 65 5.47 9.46 2.05
CA MET A 65 4.71 10.63 1.59
C MET A 65 5.50 11.91 1.83
N LYS A 66 6.00 12.13 3.06
CA LYS A 66 6.82 13.30 3.39
C LYS A 66 8.13 13.36 2.60
N ARG A 67 8.83 12.23 2.45
CA ARG A 67 10.12 12.16 1.75
C ARG A 67 10.01 12.56 0.28
N TYR A 68 8.92 12.18 -0.39
CA TYR A 68 8.73 12.44 -1.81
C TYR A 68 7.71 13.55 -2.11
N GLY A 69 7.27 14.30 -1.08
CA GLY A 69 6.30 15.37 -1.24
C GLY A 69 4.93 14.92 -1.76
N GLY A 70 4.50 13.70 -1.43
CA GLY A 70 3.26 13.13 -1.93
C GLY A 70 2.03 13.90 -1.46
N THR A 71 1.22 14.36 -2.40
CA THR A 71 -0.06 15.05 -2.17
C THR A 71 -1.25 14.16 -2.54
N ARG A 72 -2.47 14.58 -2.18
CA ARG A 72 -3.70 13.91 -2.63
C ARG A 72 -3.77 13.86 -4.16
N ALA A 73 -3.42 14.95 -4.84
CA ALA A 73 -3.43 15.05 -6.29
C ALA A 73 -2.41 14.09 -6.95
N ASP A 74 -1.25 13.87 -6.32
CA ASP A 74 -0.29 12.87 -6.81
C ASP A 74 -0.88 11.46 -6.70
N ILE A 75 -1.56 11.13 -5.60
CA ILE A 75 -2.23 9.82 -5.43
C ILE A 75 -3.29 9.63 -6.50
N GLU A 76 -4.13 10.63 -6.74
CA GLU A 76 -5.15 10.61 -7.79
C GLU A 76 -4.54 10.40 -9.17
N THR A 77 -3.52 11.20 -9.52
CA THR A 77 -2.83 11.11 -10.81
C THR A 77 -2.20 9.73 -11.00
N LEU A 78 -1.49 9.22 -9.99
CA LEU A 78 -0.86 7.90 -10.03
C LEU A 78 -1.91 6.79 -10.14
N PHE A 79 -3.02 6.92 -9.42
CA PHE A 79 -4.12 5.96 -9.47
C PHE A 79 -4.71 5.90 -10.89
N GLN A 80 -4.99 7.06 -11.50
CA GLN A 80 -5.48 7.13 -12.88
C GLN A 80 -4.47 6.53 -13.87
N LYS A 81 -3.17 6.82 -13.72
CA LYS A 81 -2.12 6.18 -14.55
C LYS A 81 -2.12 4.65 -14.43
N LEU A 82 -2.35 4.12 -13.23
CA LEU A 82 -2.42 2.67 -13.01
C LEU A 82 -3.71 2.07 -13.58
N LEU A 83 -4.83 2.77 -13.55
CA LEU A 83 -6.07 2.30 -14.18
C LEU A 83 -5.93 2.08 -15.69
N VAL A 84 -5.13 2.88 -16.40
CA VAL A 84 -4.99 2.73 -17.86
C VAL A 84 -4.43 1.36 -18.25
N TRP A 85 -3.41 0.87 -17.55
CA TRP A 85 -2.65 -0.32 -17.96
C TRP A 85 -2.66 -1.48 -16.95
N ALA A 86 -3.09 -1.24 -15.71
CA ALA A 86 -3.12 -2.24 -14.64
C ALA A 86 -4.52 -2.39 -14.02
N ASN A 87 -5.59 -2.05 -14.75
CA ASN A 87 -6.98 -2.33 -14.33
C ASN A 87 -7.32 -3.82 -14.42
N PHE A 88 -6.67 -4.62 -13.57
CA PHE A 88 -6.88 -6.06 -13.48
C PHE A 88 -6.80 -6.52 -12.02
N LYS A 89 -7.69 -7.45 -11.68
CA LYS A 89 -7.78 -8.08 -10.35
C LYS A 89 -7.34 -9.54 -10.43
N LYS A 90 -6.41 -9.94 -9.56
CA LYS A 90 -6.01 -11.34 -9.33
C LYS A 90 -6.31 -11.73 -7.89
N GLY A 91 -7.36 -12.51 -7.69
CA GLY A 91 -7.83 -12.87 -6.35
C GLY A 91 -8.15 -11.62 -5.53
N ARG A 92 -7.42 -11.41 -4.42
CA ARG A 92 -7.59 -10.25 -3.52
C ARG A 92 -6.68 -9.05 -3.86
N ARG A 93 -5.98 -9.09 -5.00
CA ARG A 93 -5.04 -8.04 -5.42
C ARG A 93 -5.61 -7.31 -6.62
N PHE A 94 -5.76 -6.02 -6.49
CA PHE A 94 -6.11 -5.11 -7.58
C PHE A 94 -5.08 -3.99 -7.57
N VAL A 95 -4.25 -3.92 -8.62
CA VAL A 95 -3.04 -3.09 -8.64
C VAL A 95 -3.31 -1.62 -8.34
N PRO A 96 -4.32 -0.96 -8.97
CA PRO A 96 -4.55 0.48 -8.77
C PRO A 96 -4.82 0.85 -7.32
N ILE A 97 -5.50 0.00 -6.56
CA ILE A 97 -5.73 0.23 -5.12
C ILE A 97 -4.54 -0.27 -4.29
N SER A 98 -4.10 -1.51 -4.52
CA SER A 98 -3.11 -2.19 -3.68
C SER A 98 -1.77 -1.46 -3.64
N ALA A 99 -1.37 -0.81 -4.75
CA ALA A 99 -0.06 -0.17 -4.89
C ALA A 99 0.24 0.93 -3.86
N PHE A 100 -0.78 1.52 -3.24
CA PHE A 100 -0.59 2.60 -2.27
C PHE A 100 -0.39 2.12 -0.82
N PHE A 101 -0.74 0.87 -0.51
CA PHE A 101 -0.73 0.35 0.86
C PHE A 101 0.58 -0.37 1.25
N PHE A 102 1.53 -0.50 0.33
CA PHE A 102 2.84 -1.10 0.60
C PHE A 102 3.95 -0.07 0.42
N ALA A 103 4.88 -0.04 1.37
CA ALA A 103 5.97 0.93 1.39
C ALA A 103 6.84 0.90 0.12
N GLY A 104 7.14 -0.29 -0.41
CA GLY A 104 7.98 -0.44 -1.60
C GLY A 104 7.31 0.11 -2.86
N SER A 105 6.04 -0.22 -3.07
CA SER A 105 5.27 0.25 -4.22
C SER A 105 4.98 1.76 -4.11
N LEU A 106 4.54 2.26 -2.95
CA LEU A 106 4.29 3.68 -2.75
C LEU A 106 5.55 4.53 -2.97
N ALA A 107 6.69 4.10 -2.42
CA ALA A 107 7.95 4.81 -2.61
C ALA A 107 8.36 4.83 -4.09
N TYR A 108 8.17 3.73 -4.82
CA TYR A 108 8.46 3.69 -6.24
C TYR A 108 7.55 4.63 -7.04
N LEU A 109 6.24 4.60 -6.78
CA LEU A 109 5.27 5.43 -7.48
C LEU A 109 5.55 6.92 -7.28
N LEU A 110 5.73 7.36 -6.04
CA LEU A 110 6.01 8.77 -5.75
C LEU A 110 7.37 9.23 -6.29
N ARG A 111 8.39 8.37 -6.23
CA ARG A 111 9.71 8.68 -6.80
C ARG A 111 9.68 8.83 -8.33
N ASN A 112 8.76 8.14 -9.00
CA ASN A 112 8.67 8.10 -10.46
C ASN A 112 7.33 8.66 -10.95
N LYS A 113 6.76 9.65 -10.24
CA LYS A 113 5.41 10.16 -10.52
C LYS A 113 5.22 10.68 -11.94
N ASP A 114 6.29 11.17 -12.56
CA ASP A 114 6.29 11.71 -13.93
C ASP A 114 6.54 10.64 -15.00
N ALA A 115 6.81 9.39 -14.60
CA ALA A 115 7.01 8.30 -15.55
C ALA A 115 5.74 7.96 -16.34
N GLU A 116 5.96 7.32 -17.49
CA GLU A 116 4.89 6.86 -18.36
C GLU A 116 3.95 5.87 -17.63
N PRO A 117 2.63 5.95 -17.87
CA PRO A 117 1.64 5.09 -17.22
C PRO A 117 1.95 3.60 -17.37
N LYS A 118 2.34 3.15 -18.57
CA LYS A 118 2.66 1.75 -18.86
C LYS A 118 3.85 1.26 -18.03
N LYS A 119 4.90 2.07 -17.87
CA LYS A 119 6.09 1.72 -17.08
C LYS A 119 5.74 1.54 -15.60
N LEU A 120 4.93 2.44 -15.05
CA LEU A 120 4.45 2.35 -13.67
C LEU A 120 3.59 1.09 -13.48
N ALA A 121 2.62 0.87 -14.37
CA ALA A 121 1.74 -0.28 -14.35
C ALA A 121 2.50 -1.62 -14.39
N MET A 122 3.42 -1.79 -15.35
CA MET A 122 4.24 -3.00 -15.47
C MET A 122 5.06 -3.26 -14.22
N ARG A 123 5.66 -2.23 -13.63
CA ARG A 123 6.41 -2.38 -12.38
C ARG A 123 5.51 -2.83 -11.23
N MET A 124 4.30 -2.28 -11.13
CA MET A 124 3.36 -2.65 -10.07
C MET A 124 2.78 -4.05 -10.27
N MET A 125 2.44 -4.44 -11.50
CA MET A 125 2.00 -5.82 -11.80
C MET A 125 3.08 -6.84 -11.41
N ASN A 126 4.33 -6.58 -11.78
CA ASN A 126 5.47 -7.41 -11.35
C ASN A 126 5.63 -7.45 -9.83
N PHE A 127 5.46 -6.32 -9.14
CA PHE A 127 5.51 -6.24 -7.67
C PHE A 127 4.42 -7.08 -7.01
N PHE A 128 3.24 -7.17 -7.62
CA PHE A 128 2.10 -7.93 -7.10
C PHE A 128 1.99 -9.36 -7.65
N HIS A 129 2.95 -9.80 -8.48
CA HIS A 129 2.94 -11.08 -9.19
C HIS A 129 1.65 -11.31 -9.97
N ILE A 130 1.23 -10.26 -10.66
CA ILE A 130 0.02 -10.22 -11.48
C ILE A 130 0.36 -10.57 -12.91
#